data_AF-C5E1X4-F1
#
_entry.id   AF-C5E1X4-F1
#
_cell.length_a   1.000
_cell.length_b   1.000
_cell.length_c   1.000
_cell.angle_alpha   90.00
_cell.angle_beta   90.00
_cell.angle_gamma   90.00
#
_symmetry.space_group_name_H-M   'P 1'
#
loop_
_entity.id
_entity.type
_entity.pdbx_description
1 polymer ?
#
loop_
_entity_poly.entity_id
_entity_poly.type
_entity_poly.pdbx_seq_one_letter_code
_entity_poly.pdbx_strand_id
1 'polypeptide(L)'
;MSSLLSEKDLNDFISPGLACVKPAEPIEKGEKQEGDLEVGKESNDMGKVSISLQDCLACSGCITSSEEILLSQQSHTVFLEAWKNLARDTALVVSIPPQCRLSLAHYYDMSLESFDKSFLTLMKEKFGARYIVGTQIGRNITVNQTNKLLTERKSLSSSKKPALCAVCPGFVLYAEKTKPELVPYLLDVKSPQQITGALLKKAIPNIYHLTIMPCFDKKLEASRKDGEGEVDCVITPREFATMLQEQDLKLTDFLTSTDETVLKQSCSPPGWDISVHWASNEGSASGGYAYQYILHQKSLHPGSCISTITGKNSDLKEFRLMDVSNENVIASSSELYGFRNIQNMVRKLTSSGSASRNIKVLRKRATTSSNNGSSFGSAVDPSKTDFIEVMACPGGCINGGGLLNGEANSSRRRALAKSLELEYGKVIPKVSCSDHPRDDSTYKYKFSAIEKSQDVLTVGNTW
;
A
#
# COMPACT_ATOMS: atom_id res chain seq x y z
N MET A 1 7.16 -38.62 8.44
CA MET A 1 8.54 -38.75 7.92
C MET A 1 8.88 -37.42 7.26
N SER A 2 9.69 -36.63 7.96
CA SER A 2 10.06 -35.25 7.63
C SER A 2 11.02 -35.22 6.43
N SER A 3 10.63 -34.65 5.30
CA SER A 3 11.60 -34.27 4.26
C SER A 3 12.09 -32.85 4.54
N LEU A 4 13.22 -32.76 5.23
CA LEU A 4 14.03 -31.56 5.28
C LEU A 4 14.52 -31.28 3.85
N LEU A 5 13.99 -30.22 3.22
CA LEU A 5 14.49 -29.71 1.94
C LEU A 5 15.89 -29.13 2.16
N SER A 6 16.83 -29.50 1.29
CA SER A 6 18.23 -29.11 1.38
C SER A 6 18.47 -27.75 0.74
N GLU A 7 19.42 -26.97 1.25
CA GLU A 7 19.81 -25.63 0.73
C GLU A 7 20.26 -25.63 -0.74
N LYS A 8 20.41 -26.80 -1.38
CA LYS A 8 20.81 -26.93 -2.78
C LYS A 8 19.64 -26.91 -3.78
N ASP A 9 18.40 -26.99 -3.30
CA ASP A 9 17.19 -26.99 -4.15
C ASP A 9 16.63 -25.57 -4.40
N LEU A 10 17.41 -24.51 -4.09
CA LEU A 10 16.96 -23.12 -3.97
C LEU A 10 17.61 -22.16 -4.99
N ASN A 11 17.92 -22.63 -6.19
CA ASN A 11 18.53 -21.83 -7.25
C ASN A 11 17.75 -21.88 -8.57
N ASP A 12 16.65 -21.13 -8.65
CA ASP A 12 16.00 -20.82 -9.94
C ASP A 12 15.77 -19.30 -10.07
N PHE A 13 16.79 -18.62 -10.59
CA PHE A 13 16.68 -17.24 -11.06
C PHE A 13 16.14 -17.25 -12.49
N ILE A 14 14.85 -16.95 -12.67
CA ILE A 14 14.28 -16.71 -14.00
C ILE A 14 14.84 -15.37 -14.50
N SER A 15 15.54 -15.41 -15.63
CA SER A 15 16.07 -14.20 -16.30
C SER A 15 14.95 -13.18 -16.53
N PRO A 16 15.17 -11.86 -16.33
CA PRO A 16 14.14 -10.86 -16.53
C PRO A 16 13.66 -10.90 -17.99
N GLY A 17 12.42 -11.34 -18.21
CA GLY A 17 11.74 -11.17 -19.47
C GLY A 17 11.75 -9.68 -19.84
N LEU A 18 12.18 -9.39 -21.07
CA LEU A 18 12.15 -8.07 -21.67
C LEU A 18 10.81 -7.38 -21.38
N ALA A 19 10.92 -6.11 -21.02
CA ALA A 19 9.83 -5.18 -20.75
C ALA A 19 8.56 -5.50 -21.54
N CYS A 20 7.42 -5.43 -20.87
CA CYS A 20 6.08 -5.50 -21.46
C CYS A 20 5.88 -4.36 -22.46
N VAL A 21 6.40 -4.57 -23.67
CA VAL A 21 6.01 -3.93 -24.92
C VAL A 21 5.54 -5.10 -25.76
N LYS A 22 4.23 -5.20 -25.99
CA LYS A 22 3.72 -6.06 -27.06
C LYS A 22 4.48 -5.67 -28.32
N PRO A 23 5.25 -6.57 -28.97
CA PRO A 23 5.60 -6.36 -30.36
C PRO A 23 4.28 -6.20 -31.10
N ALA A 24 4.12 -5.12 -31.85
CA ALA A 24 3.04 -5.05 -32.81
C ALA A 24 3.27 -6.18 -33.80
N GLU A 25 2.46 -7.22 -33.73
CA GLU A 25 2.44 -8.24 -34.78
C GLU A 25 2.06 -7.54 -36.09
N PRO A 26 2.76 -7.85 -37.20
CA PRO A 26 2.37 -7.32 -38.49
C PRO A 26 0.98 -7.84 -38.81
N ILE A 27 0.04 -6.93 -39.03
CA ILE A 27 -1.27 -7.26 -39.57
C ILE A 27 -1.03 -7.88 -40.95
N GLU A 28 -1.21 -9.18 -41.08
CA GLU A 28 -1.36 -9.82 -42.39
C GLU A 28 -2.58 -9.19 -43.06
N LYS A 29 -2.38 -8.63 -44.26
CA LYS A 29 -3.44 -8.10 -45.09
C LYS A 29 -4.28 -9.26 -45.62
N GLY A 30 -5.25 -9.71 -44.84
CA GLY A 30 -6.37 -10.51 -45.32
C GLY A 30 -7.36 -9.64 -46.09
N GLU A 31 -7.80 -10.14 -47.24
CA GLU A 31 -8.69 -9.47 -48.18
C GLU A 31 -10.03 -9.08 -47.55
N LYS A 32 -10.56 -7.92 -47.97
CA LYS A 32 -11.92 -7.49 -47.61
C LYS A 32 -12.95 -8.39 -48.29
N GLN A 33 -13.81 -9.02 -47.50
CA GLN A 33 -15.20 -9.27 -47.88
C GLN A 33 -16.16 -8.84 -46.76
N GLU A 34 -17.30 -8.34 -47.20
CA GLU A 34 -18.33 -7.62 -46.47
C GLU A 34 -19.10 -8.49 -45.47
N GLY A 35 -19.47 -7.86 -44.35
CA GLY A 35 -20.78 -8.05 -43.73
C GLY A 35 -21.06 -9.35 -42.98
N ASP A 36 -20.45 -9.51 -41.80
CA ASP A 36 -21.19 -9.86 -40.57
C ASP A 36 -20.30 -9.63 -39.35
N LEU A 37 -20.78 -8.86 -38.38
CA LEU A 37 -20.10 -8.67 -37.09
C LEU A 37 -20.57 -9.79 -36.15
N GLU A 38 -19.86 -10.92 -36.15
CA GLU A 38 -20.01 -11.93 -35.11
C GLU A 38 -19.51 -11.38 -33.78
N VAL A 39 -20.46 -11.12 -32.86
CA VAL A 39 -20.17 -10.88 -31.45
C VAL A 39 -19.76 -12.21 -30.83
N GLY A 40 -18.47 -12.46 -30.71
CA GLY A 40 -17.95 -13.56 -29.91
C GLY A 40 -18.44 -13.43 -28.47
N LYS A 41 -19.32 -14.34 -28.05
CA LYS A 41 -19.70 -14.50 -26.64
C LYS A 41 -18.46 -14.92 -25.86
N GLU A 42 -17.99 -14.06 -24.96
CA GLU A 42 -17.00 -14.44 -23.96
C GLU A 42 -17.63 -15.48 -23.00
N SER A 43 -16.93 -16.59 -22.80
CA SER A 43 -17.24 -17.58 -21.77
C SER A 43 -17.01 -16.97 -20.39
N ASN A 44 -18.04 -16.97 -19.56
CA ASN A 44 -18.06 -16.38 -18.21
C ASN A 44 -17.36 -17.27 -17.15
N ASP A 45 -16.32 -17.99 -17.54
CA ASP A 45 -15.65 -18.97 -16.69
C ASP A 45 -14.41 -18.32 -16.05
N MET A 46 -14.56 -17.86 -14.80
CA MET A 46 -13.44 -17.39 -13.99
C MET A 46 -12.63 -18.59 -13.51
N GLY A 47 -11.65 -19.00 -14.32
CA GLY A 47 -10.67 -20.01 -13.93
C GLY A 47 -9.81 -19.57 -12.73
N LYS A 48 -9.34 -20.58 -11.97
CA LYS A 48 -8.38 -20.51 -10.83
C LYS A 48 -7.56 -19.22 -10.82
N VAL A 49 -7.64 -18.47 -9.70
CA VAL A 49 -6.82 -17.28 -9.45
C VAL A 49 -5.34 -17.64 -9.55
N SER A 50 -4.76 -17.44 -10.73
CA SER A 50 -3.32 -17.47 -10.95
C SER A 50 -2.82 -16.05 -10.72
N ILE A 51 -1.90 -15.89 -9.77
CA ILE A 51 -1.25 -14.59 -9.51
C ILE A 51 -0.28 -14.38 -10.67
N SER A 52 -0.63 -13.54 -11.63
CA SER A 52 0.31 -13.17 -12.68
C SER A 52 1.26 -12.07 -12.17
N LEU A 53 2.48 -12.01 -12.72
CA LEU A 53 3.39 -10.87 -12.50
C LEU A 53 2.77 -9.51 -12.92
N GLN A 54 1.63 -9.51 -13.62
CA GLN A 54 0.86 -8.32 -13.98
C GLN A 54 -0.07 -7.84 -12.85
N ASP A 55 -0.42 -8.72 -11.91
CA ASP A 55 -1.28 -8.44 -10.74
C ASP A 55 -0.51 -7.77 -9.61
N CYS A 56 0.80 -8.04 -9.53
CA CYS A 56 1.72 -7.15 -8.84
C CYS A 56 2.01 -5.95 -9.74
N LEU A 57 1.43 -4.79 -9.44
CA LEU A 57 1.77 -3.51 -10.09
C LEU A 57 3.24 -3.11 -9.89
N ALA A 58 4.06 -3.93 -9.21
CA ALA A 58 5.50 -3.87 -9.25
C ALA A 58 6.03 -4.43 -10.58
N CYS A 59 6.01 -3.58 -11.61
CA CYS A 59 6.60 -3.82 -12.92
C CYS A 59 8.14 -4.00 -12.90
N SER A 60 8.74 -4.36 -11.76
CA SER A 60 10.20 -4.38 -11.53
C SER A 60 10.77 -5.77 -11.23
N GLY A 61 9.98 -6.85 -11.34
CA GLY A 61 10.49 -8.20 -11.07
C GLY A 61 11.03 -8.38 -9.64
N CYS A 62 10.39 -7.72 -8.67
CA CYS A 62 10.84 -7.72 -7.27
C CYS A 62 10.41 -8.96 -6.48
N ILE A 63 9.53 -9.79 -7.06
CA ILE A 63 9.01 -11.02 -6.46
C ILE A 63 9.84 -12.20 -7.01
N THR A 64 10.38 -13.01 -6.10
CA THR A 64 11.08 -14.27 -6.36
C THR A 64 10.11 -15.45 -6.30
N SER A 65 10.52 -16.62 -6.79
CA SER A 65 9.74 -17.87 -6.66
C SER A 65 9.41 -18.19 -5.19
N SER A 66 10.32 -17.91 -4.26
CA SER A 66 10.06 -18.08 -2.82
C SER A 66 8.96 -17.14 -2.31
N GLU A 67 8.86 -15.91 -2.83
CA GLU A 67 7.76 -15.02 -2.47
C GLU A 67 6.45 -15.41 -3.12
N GLU A 68 6.46 -15.94 -4.34
CA GLU A 68 5.27 -16.51 -4.95
C GLU A 68 4.70 -17.65 -4.08
N ILE A 69 5.59 -18.48 -3.51
CA ILE A 69 5.20 -19.48 -2.52
C ILE A 69 4.61 -18.83 -1.27
N LEU A 70 5.26 -17.82 -0.67
CA LEU A 70 4.72 -17.11 0.50
C LEU A 70 3.37 -16.42 0.23
N LEU A 71 3.18 -15.88 -0.98
CA LEU A 71 1.92 -15.31 -1.44
C LEU A 71 0.83 -16.38 -1.55
N SER A 72 1.16 -17.56 -2.08
CA SER A 72 0.21 -18.68 -2.22
C SER A 72 -0.12 -19.37 -0.90
N GLN A 73 0.76 -19.28 0.10
CA GLN A 73 0.50 -19.71 1.48
C GLN A 73 -0.53 -18.84 2.21
N GLN A 74 -1.01 -17.76 1.59
CA GLN A 74 -2.07 -16.92 2.13
C GLN A 74 -3.11 -16.69 1.05
N SER A 75 -4.30 -17.24 1.21
CA SER A 75 -5.42 -17.09 0.28
C SER A 75 -6.74 -17.30 1.01
N HIS A 76 -7.86 -17.08 0.32
CA HIS A 76 -9.16 -17.44 0.88
C HIS A 76 -9.28 -18.94 1.14
N THR A 77 -8.69 -19.79 0.29
CA THR A 77 -8.69 -21.25 0.52
C THR A 77 -7.88 -21.63 1.76
N VAL A 78 -6.70 -21.04 1.94
CA VAL A 78 -5.88 -21.25 3.15
C VAL A 78 -6.62 -20.77 4.40
N PHE A 79 -7.27 -19.60 4.33
CA PHE A 79 -8.10 -19.09 5.42
C PHE A 79 -9.21 -20.09 5.78
N LEU A 80 -9.99 -20.55 4.82
CA LEU A 80 -11.11 -21.47 5.05
C LEU A 80 -10.63 -22.80 5.65
N GLU A 81 -9.53 -23.34 5.14
CA GLU A 81 -8.94 -24.58 5.65
C GLU A 81 -8.39 -24.41 7.07
N ALA A 82 -7.62 -23.35 7.33
CA ALA A 82 -7.10 -23.05 8.65
C ALA A 82 -8.25 -22.83 9.65
N TRP A 83 -9.24 -22.01 9.29
CA TRP A 83 -10.37 -21.70 10.16
C TRP A 83 -11.19 -22.94 10.53
N LYS A 84 -11.39 -23.87 9.59
CA LYS A 84 -12.08 -25.14 9.85
C LYS A 84 -11.32 -26.05 10.82
N ASN A 85 -9.99 -25.98 10.83
CA ASN A 85 -9.11 -26.87 11.60
C ASN A 85 -8.66 -26.30 12.95
N LEU A 86 -8.91 -25.03 13.23
CA LEU A 86 -8.52 -24.39 14.48
C LEU A 86 -9.35 -24.88 15.68
N ALA A 87 -8.77 -24.75 16.87
CA ALA A 87 -9.43 -25.14 18.11
C ALA A 87 -10.71 -24.32 18.34
N ARG A 88 -11.75 -24.95 18.90
CA ARG A 88 -13.09 -24.33 19.06
C ARG A 88 -13.11 -23.07 19.94
N ASP A 89 -12.10 -22.89 20.78
CA ASP A 89 -11.93 -21.72 21.65
C ASP A 89 -11.21 -20.56 20.96
N THR A 90 -10.64 -20.79 19.77
CA THR A 90 -9.99 -19.77 18.94
C THR A 90 -11.04 -18.77 18.44
N ALA A 91 -10.81 -17.48 18.65
CA ALA A 91 -11.71 -16.45 18.14
C ALA A 91 -11.23 -15.89 16.79
N LEU A 92 -12.12 -15.85 15.80
CA LEU A 92 -11.85 -15.15 14.54
C LEU A 92 -11.98 -13.65 14.76
N VAL A 93 -10.94 -12.92 14.37
CA VAL A 93 -10.91 -11.46 14.33
C VAL A 93 -10.59 -11.01 12.91
N VAL A 94 -11.38 -10.08 12.38
CA VAL A 94 -11.23 -9.60 11.01
C VAL A 94 -10.87 -8.13 11.02
N SER A 95 -9.84 -7.72 10.27
CA SER A 95 -9.57 -6.30 10.03
C SER A 95 -9.74 -5.91 8.56
N ILE A 96 -10.32 -4.74 8.30
CA ILE A 96 -10.54 -4.24 6.94
C ILE A 96 -10.37 -2.72 6.87
N PRO A 97 -9.49 -2.18 6.01
CA PRO A 97 -9.26 -0.76 5.89
C PRO A 97 -10.28 -0.10 4.94
N PRO A 98 -10.44 1.24 4.98
CA PRO A 98 -11.45 1.94 4.19
C PRO A 98 -11.38 1.71 2.68
N GLN A 99 -10.18 1.52 2.12
CA GLN A 99 -9.99 1.34 0.67
C GLN A 99 -10.61 0.02 0.18
N CYS A 100 -10.51 -1.02 1.00
CA CYS A 100 -11.14 -2.31 0.72
C CYS A 100 -12.66 -2.22 0.81
N ARG A 101 -13.18 -1.54 1.84
CA ARG A 101 -14.63 -1.32 2.02
C ARG A 101 -15.23 -0.57 0.83
N LEU A 102 -14.61 0.53 0.40
CA LEU A 102 -15.05 1.31 -0.76
C LEU A 102 -14.98 0.50 -2.06
N SER A 103 -13.89 -0.22 -2.29
CA SER A 103 -13.76 -1.06 -3.49
C SER A 103 -14.80 -2.16 -3.54
N LEU A 104 -15.11 -2.80 -2.40
CA LEU A 104 -16.12 -3.85 -2.33
C LEU A 104 -17.54 -3.28 -2.44
N ALA A 105 -17.83 -2.16 -1.78
CA ALA A 105 -19.12 -1.47 -1.90
C ALA A 105 -19.40 -1.10 -3.37
N HIS A 106 -18.41 -0.53 -4.06
CA HIS A 106 -18.52 -0.24 -5.48
C HIS A 106 -18.73 -1.49 -6.34
N TYR A 107 -18.00 -2.57 -6.06
CA TYR A 107 -18.10 -3.83 -6.81
C TYR A 107 -19.48 -4.49 -6.68
N TYR A 108 -20.10 -4.43 -5.50
CA TYR A 108 -21.43 -4.99 -5.25
C TYR A 108 -22.57 -4.01 -5.55
N ASP A 109 -22.29 -2.83 -6.11
CA ASP A 109 -23.25 -1.75 -6.37
C ASP A 109 -24.05 -1.36 -5.11
N MET A 110 -23.34 -1.21 -3.98
CA MET A 110 -23.90 -0.88 -2.67
C MET A 110 -23.36 0.47 -2.17
N SER A 111 -24.16 1.16 -1.36
CA SER A 111 -23.61 2.24 -0.52
C SER A 111 -22.62 1.67 0.49
N LEU A 112 -21.67 2.50 0.98
CA LEU A 112 -20.72 2.07 2.00
C LEU A 112 -21.42 1.56 3.27
N GLU A 113 -22.51 2.22 3.70
CA GLU A 113 -23.28 1.81 4.87
C GLU A 113 -23.96 0.44 4.65
N SER A 114 -24.58 0.24 3.49
CA SER A 114 -25.20 -1.04 3.14
C SER A 114 -24.16 -2.16 3.07
N PHE A 115 -22.99 -1.88 2.48
CA PHE A 115 -21.87 -2.82 2.45
C PHE A 115 -21.39 -3.18 3.86
N ASP A 116 -21.13 -2.20 4.71
CA ASP A 116 -20.66 -2.42 6.08
C ASP A 116 -21.67 -3.27 6.88
N LYS A 117 -22.98 -2.97 6.79
CA LYS A 117 -24.03 -3.77 7.45
C LYS A 117 -24.02 -5.22 7.00
N SER A 118 -24.00 -5.46 5.68
CA SER A 118 -23.96 -6.81 5.11
C SER A 118 -22.67 -7.55 5.47
N PHE A 119 -21.51 -6.87 5.39
CA PHE A 119 -20.22 -7.45 5.70
C PHE A 119 -20.12 -7.87 7.17
N LEU A 120 -20.50 -6.99 8.11
CA LEU A 120 -20.49 -7.29 9.53
C LEU A 120 -21.38 -8.49 9.86
N THR A 121 -22.59 -8.52 9.29
CA THR A 121 -23.58 -9.59 9.50
C THR A 121 -23.08 -10.90 8.91
N LEU A 122 -22.60 -10.90 7.66
CA LEU A 122 -22.03 -12.07 6.99
C LEU A 122 -20.87 -12.68 7.79
N MET A 123 -19.88 -11.86 8.19
CA MET A 123 -18.70 -12.36 8.91
C MET A 123 -19.07 -12.93 10.27
N LYS A 124 -20.07 -12.35 10.95
CA LYS A 124 -20.56 -12.84 12.24
C LYS A 124 -21.36 -14.13 12.10
N GLU A 125 -22.30 -14.18 11.17
CA GLU A 125 -23.26 -15.29 11.04
C GLU A 125 -22.68 -16.51 10.32
N LYS A 126 -21.90 -16.30 9.25
CA LYS A 126 -21.33 -17.41 8.46
C LYS A 126 -19.98 -17.89 8.95
N PHE A 127 -19.13 -16.96 9.37
CA PHE A 127 -17.76 -17.29 9.78
C PHE A 127 -17.55 -17.27 11.29
N GLY A 128 -18.53 -16.81 12.08
CA GLY A 128 -18.40 -16.76 13.54
C GLY A 128 -17.38 -15.72 14.01
N ALA A 129 -17.12 -14.67 13.22
CA ALA A 129 -16.18 -13.62 13.60
C ALA A 129 -16.63 -12.96 14.92
N ARG A 130 -15.77 -13.03 15.94
CA ARG A 130 -16.02 -12.43 17.25
C ARG A 130 -15.85 -10.92 17.18
N TYR A 131 -14.81 -10.46 16.50
CA TYR A 131 -14.56 -9.03 16.32
C TYR A 131 -14.24 -8.69 14.86
N ILE A 132 -14.67 -7.51 14.44
CA ILE A 132 -14.44 -6.96 13.11
C ILE A 132 -14.06 -5.49 13.28
N VAL A 133 -12.88 -5.10 12.78
CA VAL A 133 -12.31 -3.78 13.06
C VAL A 133 -11.77 -3.09 11.81
N GLY A 134 -11.89 -1.76 11.77
CA GLY A 134 -11.02 -0.96 10.90
C GLY A 134 -9.57 -0.87 11.43
N THR A 135 -8.66 -0.37 10.60
CA THR A 135 -7.21 -0.32 10.86
C THR A 135 -6.73 1.03 11.40
N GLN A 136 -7.65 1.93 11.75
CA GLN A 136 -7.33 3.33 12.01
C GLN A 136 -6.59 3.56 13.33
N ILE A 137 -6.86 2.76 14.37
CA ILE A 137 -6.07 2.81 15.61
C ILE A 137 -4.61 2.46 15.33
N GLY A 138 -4.36 1.39 14.56
CA GLY A 138 -3.00 1.03 14.12
C GLY A 138 -2.36 2.15 13.30
N ARG A 139 -3.13 2.82 12.43
CA ARG A 139 -2.65 3.99 11.66
C ARG A 139 -2.27 5.16 12.55
N ASN A 140 -3.09 5.51 13.54
CA ASN A 140 -2.81 6.59 14.48
C ASN A 140 -1.48 6.37 15.21
N ILE A 141 -1.22 5.13 15.65
CA ILE A 141 0.06 4.77 16.28
C ILE A 141 1.22 4.86 15.28
N THR A 142 1.06 4.34 14.05
CA THR A 142 2.09 4.47 12.99
C THR A 142 2.42 5.95 12.73
N VAL A 143 1.41 6.80 12.61
CA VAL A 143 1.57 8.25 12.37
C VAL A 143 2.29 8.90 13.56
N ASN A 144 1.89 8.61 14.80
CA ASN A 144 2.50 9.22 15.98
C ASN A 144 3.96 8.79 16.19
N GLN A 145 4.27 7.51 15.99
CA GLN A 145 5.66 7.02 16.05
C GLN A 145 6.52 7.61 14.92
N THR A 146 5.95 7.72 13.71
CA THR A 146 6.60 8.38 12.56
C THR A 146 6.91 9.84 12.88
N ASN A 147 5.93 10.59 13.37
CA ASN A 147 6.08 12.00 13.70
C ASN A 147 7.12 12.23 14.81
N LYS A 148 7.11 11.39 15.85
CA LYS A 148 8.11 11.44 16.93
C LYS A 148 9.53 11.26 16.38
N LEU A 149 9.76 10.21 15.58
CA LEU A 149 11.09 9.95 14.98
C LEU A 149 11.53 11.07 14.05
N LEU A 150 10.62 11.65 13.26
CA LEU A 150 10.94 12.78 12.37
C LEU A 150 11.30 14.04 13.16
N THR A 151 10.59 14.35 14.23
CA THR A 151 10.89 15.48 15.11
C THR A 151 12.25 15.31 15.80
N GLU A 152 12.53 14.11 16.34
CA GLU A 152 13.83 13.78 16.93
C GLU A 152 14.96 13.93 15.90
N ARG A 153 14.81 13.36 14.70
CA ARG A 153 15.79 13.46 13.61
C ARG A 153 16.06 14.91 13.20
N LYS A 154 15.03 15.76 13.16
CA LYS A 154 15.15 17.18 12.81
C LYS A 154 15.93 17.94 13.89
N SER A 155 15.66 17.65 15.17
CA SER A 155 16.35 18.30 16.31
C SER A 155 17.85 17.98 16.35
N LEU A 156 18.23 16.77 15.98
CA LEU A 156 19.62 16.29 16.02
C LEU A 156 20.51 16.85 14.90
N SER A 157 19.96 17.64 13.96
CA SER A 157 20.68 18.27 12.82
C SER A 157 21.55 17.30 12.00
N SER A 158 21.37 15.98 12.18
CA SER A 158 22.35 14.97 11.81
C SER A 158 22.17 14.43 10.39
N SER A 159 21.09 14.81 9.70
CA SER A 159 20.85 14.34 8.35
C SER A 159 20.08 15.33 7.49
N LYS A 160 20.75 15.85 6.46
CA LYS A 160 20.12 16.63 5.36
C LYS A 160 19.34 15.75 4.37
N LYS A 161 19.19 14.45 4.65
CA LYS A 161 18.58 13.46 3.75
C LYS A 161 17.16 13.14 4.19
N PRO A 162 16.21 12.99 3.24
CA PRO A 162 14.82 12.68 3.55
C PRO A 162 14.71 11.34 4.28
N ALA A 163 13.77 11.25 5.20
CA ALA A 163 13.29 9.97 5.70
C ALA A 163 12.21 9.41 4.75
N LEU A 164 12.17 8.10 4.56
CA LEU A 164 11.24 7.42 3.66
C LEU A 164 10.25 6.58 4.48
N CYS A 165 8.97 6.75 4.17
CA CYS A 165 7.91 5.94 4.77
C CYS A 165 8.01 4.47 4.33
N ALA A 166 7.85 3.54 5.27
CA ALA A 166 7.97 2.10 5.02
C ALA A 166 6.64 1.32 5.12
N VAL A 167 5.50 2.02 5.08
CA VAL A 167 4.17 1.37 5.17
C VAL A 167 3.73 0.64 3.89
N CYS A 168 4.38 0.94 2.77
CA CYS A 168 4.13 0.33 1.47
C CYS A 168 5.07 -0.87 1.26
N PRO A 169 4.58 -2.12 1.41
CA PRO A 169 5.43 -3.31 1.31
C PRO A 169 6.09 -3.47 -0.06
N GLY A 170 5.41 -3.13 -1.16
CA GLY A 170 6.02 -3.15 -2.49
C GLY A 170 7.21 -2.19 -2.64
N PHE A 171 7.19 -1.05 -1.94
CA PHE A 171 8.33 -0.14 -1.90
C PHE A 171 9.46 -0.66 -1.00
N VAL A 172 9.12 -1.24 0.15
CA VAL A 172 10.11 -1.86 1.06
C VAL A 172 10.85 -3.01 0.36
N LEU A 173 10.13 -3.90 -0.34
CA LEU A 173 10.74 -4.99 -1.11
C LEU A 173 11.66 -4.45 -2.22
N TYR A 174 11.24 -3.40 -2.92
CA TYR A 174 12.08 -2.72 -3.90
C TYR A 174 13.36 -2.15 -3.27
N ALA A 175 13.25 -1.50 -2.11
CA ALA A 175 14.39 -0.96 -1.38
C ALA A 175 15.33 -2.07 -0.88
N GLU A 176 14.82 -3.13 -0.25
CA GLU A 176 15.67 -4.20 0.30
C GLU A 176 16.42 -4.99 -0.78
N LYS A 177 15.82 -5.19 -1.97
CA LYS A 177 16.34 -6.12 -2.99
C LYS A 177 16.91 -5.46 -4.24
N THR A 178 16.27 -4.39 -4.70
CA THR A 178 16.60 -3.77 -5.99
C THR A 178 17.44 -2.52 -5.78
N LYS A 179 17.21 -1.81 -4.67
CA LYS A 179 17.91 -0.58 -4.29
C LYS A 179 18.33 -0.56 -2.82
N PRO A 180 19.23 -1.47 -2.38
CA PRO A 180 19.65 -1.56 -0.98
C PRO A 180 20.20 -0.24 -0.42
N GLU A 181 20.69 0.65 -1.28
CA GLU A 181 21.12 1.99 -0.91
C GLU A 181 20.00 2.89 -0.33
N LEU A 182 18.73 2.51 -0.49
CA LEU A 182 17.58 3.19 0.12
C LEU A 182 17.29 2.73 1.55
N VAL A 183 17.74 1.54 1.96
CA VAL A 183 17.45 0.98 3.29
C VAL A 183 17.80 1.95 4.43
N PRO A 184 18.96 2.66 4.42
CA PRO A 184 19.30 3.64 5.47
C PRO A 184 18.37 4.86 5.54
N TYR A 185 17.52 5.08 4.54
CA TYR A 185 16.56 6.18 4.53
C TYR A 185 15.18 5.76 5.06
N LEU A 186 14.89 4.46 5.15
CA LEU A 186 13.59 3.95 5.61
C LEU A 186 13.39 4.24 7.10
N LEU A 187 12.21 4.73 7.46
CA LEU A 187 11.76 4.74 8.85
C LEU A 187 11.31 3.33 9.23
N ASP A 188 11.77 2.86 10.39
CA ASP A 188 11.54 1.51 10.89
C ASP A 188 10.17 1.31 11.53
N VAL A 189 9.20 2.22 11.35
CA VAL A 189 7.87 2.11 11.99
C VAL A 189 7.00 1.08 11.28
N LYS A 190 6.36 0.18 12.05
CA LYS A 190 5.43 -0.82 11.49
C LYS A 190 4.20 -0.20 10.82
N SER A 191 3.69 -0.88 9.81
CA SER A 191 2.50 -0.44 9.08
C SER A 191 1.22 -0.63 9.91
N PRO A 192 0.11 0.05 9.54
CA PRO A 192 -1.17 -0.10 10.24
C PRO A 192 -1.67 -1.55 10.31
N GLN A 193 -1.38 -2.38 9.31
CA GLN A 193 -1.74 -3.80 9.33
C GLN A 193 -1.07 -4.50 10.51
N GLN A 194 0.25 -4.37 10.61
CA GLN A 194 1.03 -5.07 11.62
C GLN A 194 0.76 -4.55 13.02
N ILE A 195 0.63 -3.22 13.19
CA ILE A 195 0.26 -2.65 14.49
C ILE A 195 -1.15 -3.09 14.90
N THR A 196 -2.12 -3.07 13.99
CA THR A 196 -3.48 -3.55 14.29
C THR A 196 -3.46 -5.02 14.74
N GLY A 197 -2.72 -5.88 14.04
CA GLY A 197 -2.55 -7.28 14.40
C GLY A 197 -1.92 -7.47 15.78
N ALA A 198 -0.82 -6.76 16.04
CA ALA A 198 -0.14 -6.80 17.34
C ALA A 198 -1.03 -6.32 18.50
N LEU A 199 -1.81 -5.25 18.29
CA LEU A 199 -2.77 -4.77 19.29
C LEU A 199 -3.86 -5.80 19.58
N LEU A 200 -4.42 -6.43 18.56
CA LEU A 200 -5.47 -7.45 18.71
C LEU A 200 -4.93 -8.67 19.45
N LYS A 201 -3.74 -9.16 19.09
CA LYS A 201 -3.08 -10.30 19.75
C LYS A 201 -2.68 -10.00 21.20
N LYS A 202 -2.36 -8.75 21.51
CA LYS A 202 -2.09 -8.28 22.89
C LYS A 202 -3.37 -8.20 23.72
N ALA A 203 -4.49 -7.77 23.12
CA ALA A 203 -5.74 -7.52 23.82
C ALA A 203 -6.62 -8.77 23.98
N ILE A 204 -6.55 -9.71 23.04
CA ILE A 204 -7.47 -10.86 22.97
C ILE A 204 -6.63 -12.15 22.90
N PRO A 205 -6.74 -13.06 23.90
CA PRO A 205 -6.04 -14.33 23.88
C PRO A 205 -6.64 -15.27 22.81
N ASN A 206 -5.79 -16.14 22.27
CA ASN A 206 -6.16 -17.20 21.32
C ASN A 206 -7.05 -16.72 20.16
N ILE A 207 -6.52 -15.82 19.33
CA ILE A 207 -7.22 -15.34 18.14
C ILE A 207 -6.57 -15.82 16.85
N TYR A 208 -7.40 -15.95 15.82
CA TYR A 208 -6.98 -15.99 14.43
C TYR A 208 -7.37 -14.68 13.76
N HIS A 209 -6.38 -13.89 13.37
CA HIS A 209 -6.51 -12.59 12.75
C HIS A 209 -6.43 -12.71 11.23
N LEU A 210 -7.59 -12.60 10.60
CA LEU A 210 -7.74 -12.41 9.16
C LEU A 210 -7.73 -10.90 8.86
N THR A 211 -7.00 -10.48 7.83
CA THR A 211 -7.04 -9.10 7.36
C THR A 211 -7.32 -9.02 5.87
N ILE A 212 -8.22 -8.12 5.48
CA ILE A 212 -8.58 -7.87 4.08
C ILE A 212 -7.85 -6.60 3.63
N MET A 213 -6.96 -6.71 2.66
CA MET A 213 -6.01 -5.64 2.33
C MET A 213 -5.96 -5.30 0.84
N PRO A 214 -5.68 -4.03 0.46
CA PRO A 214 -5.79 -3.59 -0.92
C PRO A 214 -4.62 -4.04 -1.82
N CYS A 215 -3.70 -4.86 -1.30
CA CYS A 215 -2.43 -5.15 -1.94
C CYS A 215 -1.98 -6.59 -1.65
N PHE A 216 -1.49 -7.31 -2.66
CA PHE A 216 -0.91 -8.64 -2.49
C PHE A 216 0.35 -8.62 -1.65
N ASP A 217 1.20 -7.60 -1.79
CA ASP A 217 2.45 -7.47 -1.04
C ASP A 217 2.23 -7.38 0.48
N LYS A 218 1.01 -7.12 0.95
CA LYS A 218 0.66 -7.18 2.38
C LYS A 218 0.73 -8.60 2.96
N LYS A 219 0.58 -9.63 2.12
CA LYS A 219 0.85 -11.04 2.49
C LYS A 219 2.33 -11.23 2.79
N LEU A 220 3.21 -10.71 1.94
CA LEU A 220 4.67 -10.75 2.17
C LEU A 220 5.06 -9.98 3.42
N GLU A 221 4.39 -8.87 3.71
CA GLU A 221 4.57 -8.15 4.96
C GLU A 221 4.18 -8.97 6.19
N ALA A 222 3.05 -9.70 6.14
CA ALA A 222 2.60 -10.60 7.21
C ALA A 222 3.57 -11.75 7.46
N SER A 223 4.24 -12.25 6.41
CA SER A 223 5.24 -13.33 6.50
C SER A 223 6.64 -12.87 6.94
N ARG A 224 6.85 -11.58 7.24
CA ARG A 224 8.18 -11.13 7.70
C ARG A 224 8.47 -11.67 9.10
N LYS A 225 9.71 -12.10 9.33
CA LYS A 225 10.19 -12.60 10.64
C LYS A 225 10.02 -11.59 11.78
N ASP A 226 10.12 -10.30 11.49
CA ASP A 226 9.96 -9.22 12.47
C ASP A 226 8.50 -8.85 12.73
N GLY A 227 7.54 -9.49 12.06
CA GLY A 227 6.09 -9.39 12.31
C GLY A 227 5.38 -10.74 12.41
N GLU A 228 6.13 -11.82 12.60
CA GLU A 228 5.60 -13.18 12.69
C GLU A 228 4.62 -13.30 13.87
N GLY A 229 3.43 -13.84 13.60
CA GLY A 229 2.37 -14.02 14.61
C GLY A 229 1.47 -12.79 14.86
N GLU A 230 1.74 -11.64 14.23
CA GLU A 230 0.88 -10.45 14.35
C GLU A 230 -0.37 -10.56 13.44
N VAL A 231 -0.22 -11.18 12.28
CA VAL A 231 -1.28 -11.40 11.28
C VAL A 231 -1.21 -12.85 10.80
N ASP A 232 -2.30 -13.59 10.92
CA ASP A 232 -2.31 -15.02 10.58
C ASP A 232 -2.65 -15.26 9.11
N CYS A 233 -3.50 -14.42 8.51
CA CYS A 233 -3.84 -14.51 7.10
C CYS A 233 -4.21 -13.14 6.51
N VAL A 234 -3.67 -12.85 5.33
CA VAL A 234 -4.04 -11.69 4.52
C VAL A 234 -4.76 -12.19 3.27
N ILE A 235 -5.95 -11.66 3.01
CA ILE A 235 -6.65 -11.81 1.74
C ILE A 235 -6.90 -10.45 1.11
N THR A 236 -7.12 -10.42 -0.20
CA THR A 236 -7.48 -9.20 -0.93
C THR A 236 -8.99 -9.10 -1.17
N PRO A 237 -9.55 -7.92 -1.49
CA PRO A 237 -10.93 -7.81 -1.95
C PRO A 237 -11.30 -8.73 -3.11
N ARG A 238 -10.38 -8.98 -4.05
CA ARG A 238 -10.60 -9.97 -5.12
C ARG A 238 -10.83 -11.37 -4.53
N GLU A 239 -9.93 -11.81 -3.64
CA GLU A 239 -10.04 -13.13 -3.00
C GLU A 239 -11.26 -13.23 -2.10
N PHE A 240 -11.65 -12.15 -1.42
CA PHE A 240 -12.89 -12.10 -0.67
C PHE A 240 -14.12 -12.29 -1.58
N ALA A 241 -14.17 -11.60 -2.72
CA ALA A 241 -15.27 -11.76 -3.67
C ALA A 241 -15.32 -13.18 -4.25
N THR A 242 -14.17 -13.75 -4.63
CA THR A 242 -14.05 -15.15 -5.08
C THR A 242 -14.50 -16.13 -3.99
N MET A 243 -14.11 -15.89 -2.73
CA MET A 243 -14.53 -16.71 -1.59
C MET A 243 -16.06 -16.75 -1.45
N LEU A 244 -16.74 -15.61 -1.61
CA LEU A 244 -18.19 -15.58 -1.53
C LEU A 244 -18.85 -16.31 -2.70
N GLN A 245 -18.30 -16.18 -3.91
CA GLN A 245 -18.77 -16.90 -5.10
C GLN A 245 -18.63 -18.42 -4.93
N GLU A 246 -17.48 -18.90 -4.48
CA GLU A 246 -17.21 -20.33 -4.26
C GLU A 246 -18.06 -20.95 -3.14
N GLN A 247 -18.48 -20.14 -2.15
CA GLN A 247 -19.35 -20.57 -1.06
C GLN A 247 -20.85 -20.35 -1.37
N ASP A 248 -21.20 -19.88 -2.58
CA ASP A 248 -22.57 -19.48 -2.97
C ASP A 248 -23.23 -18.52 -1.97
N LEU A 249 -22.46 -17.55 -1.48
CA LEU A 249 -22.90 -16.52 -0.54
C LEU A 249 -23.12 -15.19 -1.26
N LYS A 250 -24.32 -14.64 -1.14
CA LYS A 250 -24.64 -13.30 -1.67
C LYS A 250 -24.64 -12.29 -0.53
N LEU A 251 -23.85 -11.22 -0.68
CA LEU A 251 -23.71 -10.19 0.34
C LEU A 251 -25.05 -9.49 0.65
N THR A 252 -25.94 -9.38 -0.33
CA THR A 252 -27.29 -8.82 -0.20
C THR A 252 -28.17 -9.58 0.78
N ASP A 253 -27.95 -10.89 0.95
CA ASP A 253 -28.78 -11.74 1.82
C ASP A 253 -28.52 -11.44 3.30
N PHE A 254 -27.42 -10.77 3.61
CA PHE A 254 -27.02 -10.36 4.97
C PHE A 254 -27.33 -8.90 5.27
N LEU A 255 -28.01 -8.20 4.36
CA LEU A 255 -28.42 -6.82 4.61
C LEU A 255 -29.48 -6.81 5.71
N THR A 256 -29.17 -6.16 6.83
CA THR A 256 -30.04 -6.07 8.00
C THR A 256 -30.60 -4.66 8.17
N SER A 257 -31.77 -4.56 8.79
CA SER A 257 -32.37 -3.28 9.23
C SER A 257 -31.71 -2.72 10.50
N THR A 258 -30.82 -3.48 11.15
CA THR A 258 -30.07 -3.05 12.33
C THR A 258 -29.24 -1.82 12.02
N ASP A 259 -29.22 -0.86 12.96
CA ASP A 259 -28.38 0.33 12.85
C ASP A 259 -26.89 -0.03 12.74
N GLU A 260 -26.17 0.66 11.85
CA GLU A 260 -24.76 0.38 11.58
C GLU A 260 -23.89 0.57 12.83
N THR A 261 -24.18 1.58 13.64
CA THR A 261 -23.47 1.90 14.88
C THR A 261 -23.60 0.75 15.87
N VAL A 262 -24.80 0.17 15.98
CA VAL A 262 -25.08 -0.96 16.87
C VAL A 262 -24.30 -2.20 16.42
N LEU A 263 -24.26 -2.49 15.11
CA LEU A 263 -23.48 -3.60 14.57
C LEU A 263 -21.98 -3.40 14.83
N LYS A 264 -21.44 -2.22 14.46
CA LYS A 264 -20.05 -1.86 14.69
C LYS A 264 -19.68 -1.99 16.17
N GLN A 265 -20.51 -1.46 17.08
CA GLN A 265 -20.29 -1.58 18.52
C GLN A 265 -20.26 -3.03 18.99
N SER A 266 -21.17 -3.88 18.48
CA SER A 266 -21.24 -5.30 18.85
C SER A 266 -20.05 -6.12 18.35
N CYS A 267 -19.39 -5.68 17.28
CA CYS A 267 -18.25 -6.34 16.65
C CYS A 267 -16.90 -5.72 17.08
N SER A 268 -16.89 -4.70 17.93
CA SER A 268 -15.65 -4.02 18.32
C SER A 268 -15.07 -4.63 19.60
N PRO A 269 -13.73 -4.79 19.69
CA PRO A 269 -13.09 -5.22 20.92
C PRO A 269 -13.37 -4.25 22.08
N PRO A 270 -13.38 -4.72 23.34
CA PRO A 270 -13.49 -3.84 24.50
C PRO A 270 -12.42 -2.73 24.48
N GLY A 271 -12.85 -1.49 24.69
CA GLY A 271 -11.97 -0.32 24.69
C GLY A 271 -11.62 0.26 23.31
N TRP A 272 -12.13 -0.33 22.22
CA TRP A 272 -11.98 0.23 20.88
C TRP A 272 -13.17 1.14 20.55
N ASP A 273 -12.89 2.43 20.38
CA ASP A 273 -13.91 3.43 20.02
C ASP A 273 -14.27 3.32 18.54
N ILE A 274 -15.54 3.00 18.26
CA ILE A 274 -16.09 2.83 16.91
C ILE A 274 -15.96 4.07 16.04
N SER A 275 -15.98 5.26 16.63
CA SER A 275 -15.81 6.52 15.91
C SER A 275 -14.38 6.71 15.43
N VAL A 276 -13.43 6.00 16.05
CA VAL A 276 -12.00 6.06 15.74
C VAL A 276 -11.60 4.92 14.80
N HIS A 277 -11.78 3.66 15.20
CA HIS A 277 -11.10 2.57 14.49
C HIS A 277 -11.65 2.32 13.07
N TRP A 278 -12.86 2.79 12.77
CA TRP A 278 -13.49 2.76 11.44
C TRP A 278 -13.24 4.01 10.58
N ALA A 279 -12.59 5.04 11.12
CA ALA A 279 -12.40 6.34 10.51
C ALA A 279 -11.08 6.45 9.71
N SER A 280 -10.65 7.67 9.42
CA SER A 280 -9.34 7.98 8.85
C SER A 280 -8.76 9.29 9.32
N ASN A 281 -7.45 9.46 9.17
CA ASN A 281 -6.84 10.77 9.32
C ASN A 281 -7.11 11.65 8.09
N GLU A 282 -6.96 12.96 8.27
CA GLU A 282 -6.92 13.90 7.15
C GLU A 282 -5.72 13.61 6.23
N GLY A 283 -5.91 13.74 4.92
CA GLY A 283 -4.89 13.43 3.92
C GLY A 283 -5.48 12.61 2.79
N SER A 284 -4.74 11.61 2.33
CA SER A 284 -5.14 10.71 1.24
C SER A 284 -5.66 9.36 1.75
N ALA A 285 -6.34 8.63 0.88
CA ALA A 285 -6.68 7.23 1.13
C ALA A 285 -5.45 6.31 1.18
N SER A 286 -4.22 6.82 1.08
CA SER A 286 -2.99 6.04 1.29
C SER A 286 -2.40 6.23 2.69
N GLY A 287 -3.09 6.98 3.56
CA GLY A 287 -2.74 7.19 4.96
C GLY A 287 -2.33 8.63 5.28
N GLY A 288 -1.96 9.42 4.27
CA GLY A 288 -1.69 10.85 4.43
C GLY A 288 -0.56 11.16 5.42
N TYR A 289 0.40 10.26 5.60
CA TYR A 289 1.53 10.40 6.51
C TYR A 289 2.33 11.68 6.26
N ALA A 290 2.56 12.04 4.98
CA ALA A 290 3.28 13.25 4.63
C ALA A 290 2.54 14.50 5.14
N TYR A 291 1.23 14.54 4.96
CA TYR A 291 0.39 15.65 5.42
C TYR A 291 0.23 15.65 6.94
N GLN A 292 0.06 14.49 7.57
CA GLN A 292 0.00 14.34 9.03
C GLN A 292 1.28 14.81 9.72
N TYR A 293 2.45 14.59 9.12
CA TYR A 293 3.70 15.16 9.62
C TYR A 293 3.67 16.70 9.62
N ILE A 294 3.16 17.32 8.56
CA ILE A 294 3.05 18.77 8.48
C ILE A 294 2.02 19.33 9.47
N LEU A 295 0.89 18.65 9.66
CA LEU A 295 -0.08 19.01 10.70
C LEU A 295 0.53 18.93 12.11
N HIS A 296 1.31 17.88 12.37
CA HIS A 296 2.05 17.75 13.63
C HIS A 296 3.04 18.91 13.82
N GLN A 297 3.86 19.23 12.82
CA GLN A 297 4.79 20.36 12.89
C GLN A 297 4.06 21.70 13.04
N LYS A 298 2.90 21.88 12.40
CA LYS A 298 2.06 23.06 12.57
C LYS A 298 1.59 23.23 14.02
N SER A 299 1.21 22.13 14.69
CA SER A 299 0.81 22.18 16.10
C SER A 299 1.93 22.63 17.03
N LEU A 300 3.19 22.33 16.67
CA LEU A 300 4.39 22.77 17.40
C LEU A 300 4.83 24.20 17.06
N HIS A 301 4.35 24.77 15.95
CA HIS A 301 4.71 26.11 15.49
C HIS A 301 3.46 26.95 15.21
N PRO A 302 2.75 27.43 16.24
CA PRO A 302 1.59 28.31 16.07
C PRO A 302 1.94 29.55 15.23
N GLY A 303 1.04 29.96 14.35
CA GLY A 303 1.27 31.08 13.42
C GLY A 303 1.91 30.71 12.09
N SER A 304 2.36 29.46 11.91
CA SER A 304 2.82 28.95 10.62
C SER A 304 1.66 28.64 9.65
N CYS A 305 1.93 28.68 8.34
CA CYS A 305 0.96 28.34 7.29
C CYS A 305 1.42 27.13 6.45
N ILE A 306 0.46 26.36 5.93
CA ILE A 306 0.76 25.20 5.07
C ILE A 306 0.60 25.64 3.62
N SER A 307 1.62 25.38 2.81
CA SER A 307 1.60 25.54 1.35
C SER A 307 1.67 24.17 0.69
N THR A 308 0.71 23.89 -0.20
CA THR A 308 0.63 22.65 -0.96
C THR A 308 0.99 22.91 -2.41
N ILE A 309 2.01 22.21 -2.91
CA ILE A 309 2.51 22.35 -4.27
C ILE A 309 2.30 21.04 -5.01
N THR A 310 1.53 21.09 -6.10
CA THR A 310 1.36 19.92 -6.97
C THR A 310 2.57 19.81 -7.90
N GLY A 311 3.12 18.60 -8.00
CA GLY A 311 4.25 18.31 -8.86
C GLY A 311 3.84 18.14 -10.33
N LYS A 312 4.69 17.45 -11.09
CA LYS A 312 4.49 17.24 -12.54
C LYS A 312 3.25 16.40 -12.88
N ASN A 313 2.68 15.69 -11.91
CA ASN A 313 1.47 14.88 -12.02
C ASN A 313 0.77 14.82 -10.65
N SER A 314 -0.44 14.24 -10.62
CA SER A 314 -1.25 14.11 -9.40
C SER A 314 -0.66 13.17 -8.35
N ASP A 315 0.27 12.29 -8.75
CA ASP A 315 0.96 11.31 -7.89
C ASP A 315 2.22 11.89 -7.22
N LEU A 316 2.44 13.20 -7.36
CA LEU A 316 3.55 13.90 -6.74
C LEU A 316 3.05 15.22 -6.14
N LYS A 317 3.11 15.35 -4.82
CA LYS A 317 2.77 16.59 -4.11
C LYS A 317 3.82 16.89 -3.05
N GLU A 318 4.03 18.16 -2.77
CA GLU A 318 4.91 18.63 -1.71
C GLU A 318 4.11 19.52 -0.77
N PHE A 319 4.28 19.30 0.53
CA PHE A 319 3.70 20.10 1.59
C PHE A 319 4.82 20.85 2.30
N ARG A 320 4.68 22.16 2.44
CA ARG A 320 5.64 23.02 3.14
C ARG A 320 4.95 23.74 4.27
N LEU A 321 5.52 23.65 5.47
CA LEU A 321 5.16 24.49 6.60
C LEU A 321 6.04 25.74 6.56
N MET A 322 5.43 26.91 6.39
CA MET A 322 6.11 28.19 6.25
C MET A 322 5.91 29.03 7.52
N ASP A 323 6.98 29.69 7.94
CA ASP A 323 6.89 30.79 8.90
C ASP A 323 6.42 32.06 8.16
N VAL A 324 5.31 32.64 8.60
CA VAL A 324 4.70 33.81 7.95
C VAL A 324 5.54 35.08 8.15
N SER A 325 6.39 35.13 9.18
CA SER A 325 7.17 36.33 9.53
C SER A 325 8.42 36.52 8.68
N ASN A 326 9.06 35.42 8.28
CA ASN A 326 10.36 35.42 7.61
C ASN A 326 10.40 34.57 6.34
N GLU A 327 9.27 33.99 5.95
CA GLU A 327 9.09 33.18 4.75
C GLU A 327 9.99 31.91 4.67
N ASN A 328 10.51 31.44 5.80
CA ASN A 328 11.32 30.22 5.84
C ASN A 328 10.48 28.95 5.91
N VAL A 329 11.00 27.88 5.30
CA VAL A 329 10.42 26.54 5.41
C VAL A 329 10.81 25.94 6.76
N ILE A 330 9.85 25.80 7.66
CA ILE A 330 10.01 25.15 8.96
C ILE A 330 10.12 23.64 8.76
N ALA A 331 9.20 23.05 8.00
CA ALA A 331 9.15 21.63 7.73
C ALA A 331 8.63 21.36 6.32
N SER A 332 9.05 20.24 5.72
CA SER A 332 8.60 19.86 4.39
C SER A 332 8.45 18.35 4.23
N SER A 333 7.44 17.94 3.47
CA SER A 333 7.21 16.53 3.14
C SER A 333 6.68 16.37 1.72
N SER A 334 6.74 15.15 1.18
CA SER A 334 6.22 14.84 -0.15
C SER A 334 5.39 13.56 -0.19
N GLU A 335 4.28 13.58 -0.92
CA GLU A 335 3.60 12.38 -1.43
C GLU A 335 4.27 12.00 -2.76
N LEU A 336 4.71 10.76 -2.87
CA LEU A 336 5.36 10.23 -4.06
C LEU A 336 4.82 8.83 -4.39
N TYR A 337 3.89 8.78 -5.33
CA TYR A 337 3.21 7.54 -5.70
C TYR A 337 3.63 7.05 -7.09
N GLY A 338 3.69 5.73 -7.27
CA GLY A 338 4.01 5.08 -8.53
C GLY A 338 5.51 4.90 -8.81
N PHE A 339 5.88 3.74 -9.37
CA PHE A 339 7.27 3.38 -9.68
C PHE A 339 8.03 4.38 -10.56
N ARG A 340 7.37 5.07 -11.49
CA ARG A 340 8.01 6.11 -12.31
C ARG A 340 8.55 7.25 -11.45
N ASN A 341 7.77 7.70 -10.47
CA ASN A 341 8.20 8.74 -9.56
C ASN A 341 9.28 8.21 -8.61
N ILE A 342 9.16 6.96 -8.14
CA ILE A 342 10.16 6.29 -7.27
C ILE A 342 11.52 6.25 -7.98
N GLN A 343 11.57 5.74 -9.20
CA GLN A 343 12.82 5.67 -9.98
C GLN A 343 13.48 7.04 -10.16
N ASN A 344 12.69 8.10 -10.37
CA ASN A 344 13.21 9.46 -10.49
C ASN A 344 13.81 9.97 -9.17
N MET A 345 13.14 9.72 -8.04
CA MET A 345 13.67 10.05 -6.71
C MET A 345 14.96 9.30 -6.43
N VAL A 346 14.97 7.98 -6.66
CA VAL A 346 16.15 7.13 -6.44
C VAL A 346 17.35 7.67 -7.21
N ARG A 347 17.20 7.98 -8.50
CA ARG A 347 18.28 8.56 -9.30
C ARG A 347 18.84 9.83 -8.66
N LYS A 348 18.02 10.71 -8.08
CA LYS A 348 18.49 11.94 -7.41
C LYS A 348 19.22 11.64 -6.09
N LEU A 349 18.67 10.74 -5.28
CA LEU A 349 19.27 10.36 -4.00
C LEU A 349 20.62 9.66 -4.17
N THR A 350 20.80 8.89 -5.24
CA THR A 350 22.01 8.11 -5.50
C THR A 350 23.04 8.81 -6.37
N SER A 351 22.61 9.68 -7.30
CA SER A 351 23.53 10.46 -8.15
C SER A 351 24.30 11.55 -7.39
N SER A 352 23.87 11.89 -6.17
CA SER A 352 24.57 12.84 -5.30
C SER A 352 25.96 12.35 -4.83
N GLY A 353 26.35 11.11 -5.14
CA GLY A 353 27.66 10.52 -4.85
C GLY A 353 28.47 10.03 -6.06
N SER A 354 27.99 10.19 -7.30
CA SER A 354 28.78 9.87 -8.50
C SER A 354 29.32 11.15 -9.11
N ALA A 355 30.65 11.25 -9.18
CA ALA A 355 31.36 12.29 -9.91
C ALA A 355 30.66 12.60 -11.24
N SER A 356 30.36 13.87 -11.49
CA SER A 356 29.70 14.30 -12.71
C SER A 356 30.48 13.77 -13.92
N ARG A 357 29.96 12.74 -14.59
CA ARG A 357 30.41 12.45 -15.95
C ARG A 357 30.02 13.67 -16.76
N ASN A 358 31.01 14.48 -17.12
CA ASN A 358 30.91 15.65 -17.99
C ASN A 358 30.44 15.22 -19.39
N ILE A 359 29.20 14.78 -19.53
CA ILE A 359 28.56 14.64 -20.82
C ILE A 359 27.95 16.02 -21.12
N LYS A 360 28.73 16.84 -21.84
CA LYS A 360 28.23 18.07 -22.47
C LYS A 360 27.23 17.66 -23.56
N VAL A 361 25.98 17.45 -23.18
CA VAL A 361 24.89 17.44 -24.16
C VAL A 361 24.64 18.87 -24.58
N LEU A 362 25.13 19.22 -25.77
CA LEU A 362 24.84 20.49 -26.44
C LEU A 362 23.34 20.56 -26.76
N ARG A 363 22.54 21.10 -25.84
CA ARG A 363 21.18 21.56 -26.16
C ARG A 363 21.26 22.96 -26.75
N LYS A 364 20.75 23.08 -27.98
CA LYS A 364 20.57 24.32 -28.73
C LYS A 364 19.84 25.35 -27.84
N ARG A 365 20.52 26.47 -27.56
CA ARG A 365 20.00 27.61 -26.78
C ARG A 365 18.69 28.14 -27.39
N ALA A 366 17.66 28.27 -26.56
CA ALA A 366 16.60 29.24 -26.76
C ALA A 366 16.51 30.09 -25.48
N THR A 367 16.80 31.38 -25.67
CA THR A 367 16.42 32.56 -24.87
C THR A 367 16.66 32.53 -23.35
N THR A 368 17.65 33.33 -22.96
CA THR A 368 17.89 33.90 -21.63
C THR A 368 16.64 34.59 -21.07
N SER A 369 16.16 34.11 -19.92
CA SER A 369 15.42 34.93 -18.96
C SER A 369 16.18 34.91 -17.63
N SER A 370 16.66 36.07 -17.22
CA SER A 370 17.24 36.32 -15.91
C SER A 370 16.15 36.16 -14.84
N ASN A 371 16.20 35.09 -14.05
CA ASN A 371 15.38 34.96 -12.85
C ASN A 371 16.22 35.24 -11.60
N ASN A 372 16.31 36.52 -11.24
CA ASN A 372 16.35 36.91 -9.83
C ASN A 372 14.90 36.87 -9.31
N GLY A 373 14.40 35.65 -9.09
CA GLY A 373 13.06 35.40 -8.55
C GLY A 373 13.16 34.63 -7.25
N SER A 374 12.55 35.16 -6.20
CA SER A 374 12.26 34.54 -4.89
C SER A 374 12.10 33.02 -4.95
N SER A 375 12.67 32.31 -3.98
CA SER A 375 12.63 30.84 -3.81
C SER A 375 11.23 30.20 -3.72
N PHE A 376 10.17 31.02 -3.72
CA PHE A 376 8.76 30.63 -3.61
C PHE A 376 8.22 29.77 -4.76
N GLY A 377 8.85 29.79 -5.93
CA GLY A 377 8.39 29.07 -7.12
C GLY A 377 9.18 27.81 -7.48
N SER A 378 9.96 27.23 -6.57
CA SER A 378 10.79 26.08 -6.90
C SER A 378 9.94 24.87 -7.30
N ALA A 379 10.31 24.19 -8.38
CA ALA A 379 9.72 22.91 -8.75
C ALA A 379 9.81 21.91 -7.57
N VAL A 380 8.77 21.08 -7.42
CA VAL A 380 8.70 20.02 -6.41
C VAL A 380 9.92 19.10 -6.51
N ASP A 381 10.61 18.92 -5.38
CA ASP A 381 11.76 18.02 -5.29
C ASP A 381 11.75 17.22 -3.98
N PRO A 382 11.13 16.02 -3.99
CA PRO A 382 11.03 15.17 -2.80
C PRO A 382 12.38 14.87 -2.16
N SER A 383 13.45 14.79 -2.96
CA SER A 383 14.80 14.49 -2.46
C SER A 383 15.37 15.54 -1.50
N LYS A 384 14.73 16.72 -1.41
CA LYS A 384 15.12 17.83 -0.54
C LYS A 384 14.18 18.03 0.66
N THR A 385 13.14 17.20 0.79
CA THR A 385 12.19 17.31 1.89
C THR A 385 12.67 16.59 3.15
N ASP A 386 12.06 16.88 4.30
CA ASP A 386 12.36 16.16 5.54
C ASP A 386 11.87 14.70 5.47
N PHE A 387 10.71 14.49 4.83
CA PHE A 387 10.00 13.21 4.83
C PHE A 387 9.28 12.93 3.50
N ILE A 388 9.36 11.69 3.01
CA ILE A 388 8.66 11.26 1.80
C ILE A 388 7.74 10.08 2.14
N GLU A 389 6.44 10.27 1.91
CA GLU A 389 5.46 9.19 1.83
C GLU A 389 5.54 8.55 0.45
N VAL A 390 5.91 7.27 0.41
CA VAL A 390 6.14 6.54 -0.84
C VAL A 390 5.12 5.40 -0.99
N MET A 391 4.46 5.34 -2.14
CA MET A 391 3.56 4.24 -2.51
C MET A 391 3.97 3.67 -3.87
N ALA A 392 4.09 2.34 -3.96
CA ALA A 392 4.46 1.65 -5.19
C ALA A 392 3.42 1.81 -6.32
N CYS A 393 2.13 1.83 -5.95
CA CYS A 393 1.02 1.96 -6.90
C CYS A 393 0.76 3.43 -7.26
N PRO A 394 0.50 3.77 -8.53
CA PRO A 394 0.00 5.09 -8.91
C PRO A 394 -1.40 5.31 -8.32
N GLY A 395 -1.69 6.50 -7.77
CA GLY A 395 -2.87 6.74 -6.95
C GLY A 395 -2.81 6.15 -5.54
N GLY A 396 -1.73 5.44 -5.19
CA GLY A 396 -1.55 4.84 -3.88
C GLY A 396 -2.49 3.66 -3.60
N CYS A 397 -2.87 3.46 -2.33
CA CYS A 397 -3.57 2.24 -1.89
C CYS A 397 -4.97 2.07 -2.48
N ILE A 398 -5.66 3.16 -2.85
CA ILE A 398 -7.00 3.12 -3.47
C ILE A 398 -6.98 2.53 -4.89
N ASN A 399 -5.79 2.35 -5.46
CA ASN A 399 -5.56 1.69 -6.74
C ASN A 399 -4.62 0.48 -6.58
N GLY A 400 -4.61 -0.12 -5.39
CA GLY A 400 -3.77 -1.28 -5.08
C GLY A 400 -4.10 -2.50 -5.95
N GLY A 401 -3.10 -3.37 -6.16
CA GLY A 401 -3.24 -4.56 -7.00
C GLY A 401 -4.30 -5.56 -6.52
N GLY A 402 -4.62 -5.59 -5.23
CA GLY A 402 -5.60 -6.50 -4.64
C GLY A 402 -7.06 -6.02 -4.73
N LEU A 403 -7.30 -4.80 -5.20
CA LEU A 403 -8.64 -4.21 -5.28
C LEU A 403 -9.42 -4.68 -6.52
N LEU A 404 -10.76 -4.60 -6.46
CA LEU A 404 -11.67 -5.00 -7.52
C LEU A 404 -11.78 -3.90 -8.58
N ASN A 405 -10.72 -3.76 -9.38
CA ASN A 405 -10.60 -2.63 -10.29
C ASN A 405 -11.27 -2.85 -11.65
N GLY A 406 -11.84 -4.04 -11.88
CA GLY A 406 -12.73 -4.44 -13.01
C GLY A 406 -12.23 -4.23 -14.45
N GLU A 407 -11.14 -3.50 -14.63
CA GLU A 407 -10.80 -2.84 -15.88
C GLU A 407 -9.35 -3.18 -16.27
N ALA A 408 -9.18 -3.87 -17.40
CA ALA A 408 -7.86 -4.08 -17.98
C ALA A 408 -7.21 -2.73 -18.40
N ASN A 409 -8.04 -1.75 -18.78
CA ASN A 409 -7.59 -0.45 -19.24
C ASN A 409 -7.03 0.41 -18.09
N SER A 410 -5.75 0.78 -18.19
CA SER A 410 -5.04 1.59 -17.18
C SER A 410 -5.64 2.98 -16.96
N SER A 411 -6.23 3.59 -18.00
CA SER A 411 -6.87 4.90 -17.90
C SER A 411 -8.19 4.83 -17.14
N ARG A 412 -8.99 3.80 -17.38
CA ARG A 412 -10.24 3.55 -16.64
C ARG A 412 -9.97 3.20 -15.18
N ARG A 413 -8.97 2.36 -14.91
CA ARG A 413 -8.51 2.10 -13.52
C ARG A 413 -8.13 3.38 -12.78
N ARG A 414 -7.38 4.28 -13.43
CA ARG A 414 -7.03 5.58 -12.84
C ARG A 414 -8.27 6.46 -12.60
N ALA A 415 -9.23 6.45 -13.52
CA ALA A 415 -10.48 7.20 -13.36
C ALA A 415 -11.31 6.67 -12.18
N LEU A 416 -11.43 5.34 -12.05
CA LEU A 416 -12.08 4.69 -10.92
C LEU A 416 -11.39 5.04 -9.60
N ALA A 417 -10.06 4.89 -9.54
CA ALA A 417 -9.28 5.23 -8.35
C ALA A 417 -9.50 6.70 -7.92
N LYS A 418 -9.56 7.63 -8.89
CA LYS A 418 -9.86 9.04 -8.60
C LYS A 418 -11.29 9.23 -8.07
N SER A 419 -12.27 8.50 -8.60
CA SER A 419 -13.65 8.52 -8.11
C SER A 419 -13.73 8.03 -6.67
N LEU A 420 -13.09 6.89 -6.38
CA LEU A 420 -13.04 6.30 -5.04
C LEU A 420 -12.28 7.19 -4.04
N GLU A 421 -11.22 7.89 -4.46
CA GLU A 421 -10.53 8.88 -3.61
C GLU A 421 -11.44 10.06 -3.24
N LEU A 422 -12.25 10.54 -4.19
CA LEU A 422 -13.23 11.60 -3.93
C LEU A 422 -14.36 11.13 -3.00
N GLU A 423 -14.81 9.89 -3.17
CA GLU A 423 -15.81 9.28 -2.31
C GLU A 423 -15.25 9.07 -0.90
N TYR A 424 -14.03 8.54 -0.78
CA TYR A 424 -13.30 8.37 0.47
C TYR A 424 -13.30 9.66 1.30
N GLY A 425 -12.98 10.80 0.68
CA GLY A 425 -12.97 12.09 1.36
C GLY A 425 -14.35 12.61 1.81
N LYS A 426 -15.44 12.04 1.30
CA LYS A 426 -16.83 12.40 1.64
C LYS A 426 -17.44 11.48 2.70
N VAL A 427 -17.25 10.16 2.56
CA VAL A 427 -18.00 9.17 3.33
C VAL A 427 -17.23 8.59 4.50
N ILE A 428 -15.90 8.67 4.51
CA ILE A 428 -15.09 8.18 5.63
C ILE A 428 -14.92 9.29 6.67
N PRO A 429 -15.36 9.07 7.93
CA PRO A 429 -15.16 10.05 9.00
C PRO A 429 -13.68 10.39 9.21
N LYS A 430 -13.40 11.64 9.57
CA LYS A 430 -12.05 12.11 9.86
C LYS A 430 -11.82 12.20 11.36
N VAL A 431 -10.68 11.69 11.83
CA VAL A 431 -10.26 11.71 13.24
C VAL A 431 -8.82 12.20 13.40
N SER A 432 -8.51 12.73 14.59
CA SER A 432 -7.15 13.13 14.92
C SER A 432 -6.25 11.91 15.06
N CYS A 433 -4.98 12.07 14.75
CA CYS A 433 -3.98 11.03 15.03
C CYS A 433 -3.76 10.80 16.53
N SER A 434 -4.18 11.73 17.40
CA SER A 434 -4.15 11.57 18.86
C SER A 434 -5.28 10.72 19.42
N ASP A 435 -6.31 10.42 18.61
CA ASP A 435 -7.47 9.66 19.04
C ASP A 435 -7.14 8.16 19.01
N HIS A 436 -6.38 7.66 19.98
CA HIS A 436 -6.16 6.22 20.16
C HIS A 436 -5.90 5.89 21.63
N PRO A 437 -6.15 4.64 22.07
CA PRO A 437 -5.75 4.21 23.42
C PRO A 437 -4.25 4.42 23.61
N ARG A 438 -3.84 4.93 24.78
CA ARG A 438 -2.41 5.10 25.07
C ARG A 438 -1.72 3.75 24.96
N ASP A 439 -0.68 3.71 24.14
CA ASP A 439 0.17 2.54 23.97
C ASP A 439 1.62 2.98 23.84
N ASP A 440 2.41 2.61 24.84
CA ASP A 440 3.85 2.95 24.92
C ASP A 440 4.72 1.90 24.20
N SER A 441 4.10 0.87 23.61
CA SER A 441 4.81 -0.14 22.84
C SER A 441 5.44 0.46 21.58
N THR A 442 6.64 0.01 21.26
CA THR A 442 7.37 0.45 20.08
C THR A 442 7.23 -0.61 18.99
N TYR A 443 6.71 -0.22 17.82
CA TYR A 443 6.46 -1.16 16.74
C TYR A 443 7.45 -0.92 15.61
N LYS A 444 8.50 -1.75 15.57
CA LYS A 444 9.60 -1.58 14.62
C LYS A 444 9.79 -2.76 13.68
N TYR A 445 10.08 -2.46 12.42
CA TYR A 445 10.68 -3.40 11.49
C TYR A 445 12.20 -3.43 11.66
N LYS A 446 12.80 -4.52 11.16
CA LYS A 446 14.22 -4.68 10.93
C LYS A 446 14.42 -4.84 9.43
N PHE A 447 14.86 -3.76 8.78
CA PHE A 447 15.19 -3.79 7.36
C PHE A 447 16.64 -4.24 7.17
N SER A 448 16.84 -5.10 6.17
CA SER A 448 18.17 -5.57 5.78
C SER A 448 18.33 -5.44 4.27
N ALA A 449 19.44 -4.85 3.85
CA ALA A 449 19.90 -4.95 2.47
C ALA A 449 20.11 -6.43 2.12
N ILE A 450 19.37 -6.92 1.13
CA ILE A 450 19.61 -8.26 0.58
C ILE A 450 20.63 -8.06 -0.53
N GLU A 451 21.90 -8.38 -0.25
CA GLU A 451 22.94 -8.37 -1.28
C GLU A 451 22.60 -9.42 -2.34
N LYS A 452 22.64 -9.02 -3.61
CA LYS A 452 22.61 -9.99 -4.70
C LYS A 452 23.91 -10.79 -4.62
N SER A 453 23.80 -12.09 -4.39
CA SER A 453 24.90 -13.03 -4.62
C SER A 453 25.54 -12.69 -5.97
N GLN A 454 26.83 -12.36 -5.95
CA GLN A 454 27.63 -12.15 -7.16
C GLN A 454 28.00 -13.48 -7.85
N ASP A 455 27.58 -14.62 -7.30
CA ASP A 455 27.91 -15.94 -7.82
C ASP A 455 26.92 -16.37 -8.89
N VAL A 456 26.93 -15.65 -10.01
CA VAL A 456 26.57 -16.23 -11.31
C VAL A 456 27.66 -15.86 -12.28
N LEU A 457 28.63 -16.76 -12.41
CA LEU A 457 29.45 -16.85 -13.61
C LEU A 457 28.50 -16.93 -14.80
N THR A 458 28.39 -15.85 -15.58
CA THR A 458 27.91 -15.93 -16.96
C THR A 458 28.81 -16.90 -17.69
N VAL A 459 28.40 -18.17 -17.75
CA VAL A 459 28.94 -19.12 -18.72
C VAL A 459 28.46 -18.60 -20.06
N GLY A 460 29.36 -17.88 -20.75
CA GLY A 460 29.12 -17.42 -22.09
C GLY A 460 28.80 -18.63 -22.97
N ASN A 461 27.69 -18.52 -23.72
CA ASN A 461 27.43 -19.41 -24.83
C ASN A 461 28.58 -19.28 -25.84
N THR A 462 29.50 -20.22 -25.80
CA THR A 462 30.29 -20.61 -26.95
C THR A 462 29.95 -22.04 -27.30
N TRP A 463 29.30 -22.17 -28.45
CA TRP A 463 28.95 -23.36 -29.25
C TRP A 463 27.64 -24.06 -28.92
#